data_AF-A0A2E2DWD3-F1
#
_entry.id   AF-A0A2E2DWD3-F1
#
_cell.length_a   1.000
_cell.length_b   1.000
_cell.length_c   1.000
_cell.angle_alpha   90.00
_cell.angle_beta   90.00
_cell.angle_gamma   90.00
#
_symmetry.space_group_name_H-M   'P 1'
#
loop_
_entity.id
_entity.type
_entity.pdbx_description
1 polymer ?
#
loop_
_entity_poly.entity_id
_entity_poly.type
_entity_poly.pdbx_seq_one_letter_code
_entity_poly.pdbx_strand_id
1 'polypeptide(L)'
;MAIAPVNKFINIAVPVAPHKQKLYEVPTGTSALLLYLQVANVGIGTSSPKVSFTQQRTQRSTGNKREVRVIKDVEIPPNDAAIIVDGRLVLEKTPLVLDKIFIQGTQEQVGIITFVDYHEPTGIATIFTKQPHSFSPGDPVTLAGIAFTCKPGQTGITTNIFPDPQQSYTVESIEGQVGTSMTFTSHIGGSTPLGLSNTSDKYAHYFNSAIHYYERSRRLPIEVVTTSGSLTSQLGRTAATGTTYTAETGILKVTANSHGFSTGDLVRLKEEGFAFTCASDGHSVVKKYPRVTGTGINAGKADYAYSKLLEITVINANEFDMFIGTSSDTSAHIFVPGQSLANNVIKIGSRFDIEYAIYYGGGNKNVGYTSDDEAVIEGKLLRAGELLIRTSTAHNLLSGDKIRIIDNGLYFTCTMDNRETEHSYPRVTDPASGAELTVGGGTATSTNHLTTTQFVVNVGPSYSGGYIAPLQMELIASILENSTA
;
A
#
# COMPACT_ATOMS: atom_id res chain seq x y z
N MET A 1 18.69 -43.34 28.50
CA MET A 1 19.68 -42.29 28.24
C MET A 1 19.97 -42.32 26.75
N ALA A 2 19.22 -41.55 25.96
CA ALA A 2 19.47 -41.41 24.52
C ALA A 2 20.08 -40.03 24.32
N ILE A 3 21.36 -40.00 23.95
CA ILE A 3 22.06 -38.77 23.55
C ILE A 3 21.48 -38.40 22.18
N ALA A 4 20.61 -37.39 22.15
CA ALA A 4 20.23 -36.72 20.91
C ALA A 4 21.45 -35.89 20.44
N PRO A 5 21.95 -36.08 19.21
CA PRO A 5 23.03 -35.26 18.70
C PRO A 5 22.50 -33.83 18.47
N VAL A 6 22.97 -32.87 19.28
CA VAL A 6 22.72 -31.43 19.12
C VAL A 6 23.59 -30.93 17.96
N ASN A 7 23.17 -31.16 16.72
CA ASN A 7 24.06 -31.01 15.55
C ASN A 7 23.57 -30.00 14.50
N LYS A 8 22.98 -28.87 14.88
CA LYS A 8 22.95 -27.70 13.99
C LYS A 8 22.89 -26.37 14.72
N PHE A 9 24.04 -25.71 14.82
CA PHE A 9 24.13 -24.29 15.18
C PHE A 9 23.96 -23.47 13.90
N ILE A 10 22.92 -22.64 13.83
CA ILE A 10 22.75 -21.69 12.73
C ILE A 10 22.98 -20.30 13.29
N ASN A 11 24.06 -19.66 12.83
CA ASN A 11 24.31 -18.25 13.12
C ASN A 11 23.74 -17.42 11.97
N ILE A 12 22.88 -16.46 12.30
CA ILE A 12 22.28 -15.54 11.35
C ILE A 12 22.74 -14.14 11.75
N ALA A 13 23.59 -13.53 10.93
CA ALA A 13 23.97 -12.13 11.07
C ALA A 13 23.38 -11.38 9.88
N VAL A 14 22.41 -10.49 10.11
CA VAL A 14 21.73 -9.74 9.06
C VAL A 14 21.50 -8.29 9.49
N PRO A 15 21.66 -7.29 8.61
CA PRO A 15 21.23 -5.93 8.90
C PRO A 15 19.73 -5.86 9.20
N VAL A 16 19.33 -5.00 10.14
CA VAL A 16 17.90 -4.78 10.45
C VAL A 16 17.34 -3.75 9.47
N ALA A 17 16.53 -4.21 8.51
CA ALA A 17 15.98 -3.34 7.47
C ALA A 17 14.64 -2.70 7.89
N PRO A 18 14.26 -1.53 7.33
CA PRO A 18 12.91 -0.96 7.41
C PRO A 18 11.83 -1.97 6.98
N HIS A 19 10.69 -2.02 7.68
CA HIS A 19 9.56 -2.96 7.42
C HIS A 19 9.84 -4.41 7.86
N LYS A 20 8.84 -5.30 7.74
CA LYS A 20 8.97 -6.71 8.19
C LYS A 20 9.95 -7.47 7.29
N GLN A 21 10.92 -8.13 7.91
CA GLN A 21 12.02 -8.88 7.33
C GLN A 21 12.01 -10.30 7.89
N LYS A 22 11.94 -11.31 7.02
CA LYS A 22 11.96 -12.73 7.44
C LYS A 22 13.37 -13.11 7.87
N LEU A 23 13.55 -13.53 9.12
CA LEU A 23 14.83 -14.00 9.65
C LEU A 23 15.04 -15.50 9.50
N TYR A 24 13.98 -16.27 9.71
CA TYR A 24 14.08 -17.72 9.74
C TYR A 24 12.73 -18.36 9.42
N GLU A 25 12.78 -19.46 8.67
CA GLU A 25 11.65 -20.33 8.38
C GLU A 25 11.98 -21.74 8.87
N VAL A 26 11.15 -22.26 9.77
CA VAL A 26 11.45 -23.53 10.42
C VAL A 26 11.38 -24.71 9.41
N PRO A 27 12.20 -25.76 9.52
CA PRO A 27 12.09 -27.00 8.74
C PRO A 27 10.91 -27.88 9.15
N THR A 28 10.44 -28.74 8.25
CA THR A 28 9.29 -29.62 8.51
C THR A 28 9.60 -30.55 9.67
N GLY A 29 8.68 -30.68 10.63
CA GLY A 29 8.87 -31.52 11.82
C GLY A 29 9.52 -30.81 13.01
N THR A 30 9.79 -29.50 12.94
CA THR A 30 10.28 -28.74 14.09
C THR A 30 9.17 -28.54 15.12
N SER A 31 9.43 -28.87 16.39
CA SER A 31 8.49 -28.72 17.50
C SER A 31 8.80 -27.52 18.40
N ALA A 32 10.06 -27.14 18.55
CA ALA A 32 10.48 -25.94 19.27
C ALA A 32 11.88 -25.47 18.86
N LEU A 33 12.17 -24.19 19.08
CA LEU A 33 13.48 -23.56 18.91
C LEU A 33 13.91 -22.85 20.19
N LEU A 34 15.22 -22.82 20.43
CA LEU A 34 15.84 -21.94 21.41
C LEU A 34 16.53 -20.80 20.64
N LEU A 35 16.15 -19.56 20.97
CA LEU A 35 16.59 -18.37 20.25
C LEU A 35 17.45 -17.52 21.18
N TYR A 36 18.66 -17.19 20.73
CA TYR A 36 19.49 -16.18 21.36
C TYR A 36 19.70 -15.04 20.36
N LEU A 37 19.09 -13.90 20.62
CA LEU A 37 19.06 -12.75 19.71
C LEU A 37 19.57 -11.50 20.43
N GLN A 38 20.42 -10.75 19.75
CA GLN A 38 20.80 -9.41 20.18
C GLN A 38 20.73 -8.46 18.98
N VAL A 39 20.12 -7.30 19.19
CA VAL A 39 20.18 -6.20 18.21
C VAL A 39 21.02 -5.10 18.85
N ALA A 40 22.09 -4.69 18.17
CA ALA A 40 22.98 -3.64 18.63
C ALA A 40 22.83 -2.37 17.78
N ASN A 41 22.92 -1.21 18.42
CA ASN A 41 23.00 0.07 17.72
C ASN A 41 24.47 0.37 17.39
N VAL A 42 24.84 0.09 16.14
CA VAL A 42 26.19 0.30 15.59
C VAL A 42 26.30 1.60 14.78
N GLY A 43 25.28 2.45 14.80
CA GLY A 43 25.25 3.71 14.05
C GLY A 43 26.11 4.81 14.68
N ILE A 44 26.60 5.74 13.86
CA ILE A 44 27.46 6.87 14.26
C ILE A 44 26.71 8.07 14.88
N GLY A 45 25.40 7.93 15.19
CA GLY A 45 24.51 9.01 15.65
C GLY A 45 24.07 8.88 17.12
N THR A 46 23.33 9.88 17.62
CA THR A 46 22.78 9.90 19.00
C THR A 46 21.34 9.37 19.09
N SER A 47 20.80 8.77 18.02
CA SER A 47 19.41 8.30 17.96
C SER A 47 19.24 6.92 18.61
N SER A 48 18.07 6.70 19.20
CA SER A 48 17.69 5.43 19.82
C SER A 48 16.59 4.72 18.99
N PRO A 49 16.95 3.95 17.94
CA PRO A 49 15.98 3.24 17.12
C PRO A 49 15.18 2.22 17.93
N LYS A 50 13.96 1.92 17.46
CA LYS A 50 13.06 0.97 18.10
C LYS A 50 12.91 -0.29 17.28
N VAL A 51 12.89 -1.45 17.95
CA VAL A 51 12.72 -2.75 17.31
C VAL A 51 11.55 -3.50 17.93
N SER A 52 10.74 -4.11 17.06
CA SER A 52 9.67 -5.03 17.45
C SER A 52 9.97 -6.43 16.90
N PHE A 53 9.69 -7.45 17.71
CA PHE A 53 9.84 -8.85 17.33
C PHE A 53 8.49 -9.56 17.40
N THR A 54 8.11 -10.22 16.31
CA THR A 54 6.79 -10.83 16.15
C THR A 54 6.93 -12.22 15.55
N GLN A 55 6.32 -13.20 16.20
CA GLN A 55 6.09 -14.52 15.62
C GLN A 55 4.84 -14.44 14.74
N GLN A 56 4.94 -14.90 13.49
CA GLN A 56 3.80 -14.96 12.58
C GLN A 56 3.50 -16.41 12.22
N ARG A 57 2.21 -16.77 12.33
CA ARG A 57 1.66 -18.04 11.89
C ARG A 57 0.79 -17.83 10.67
N THR A 58 1.07 -18.55 9.58
CA THR A 58 0.29 -18.48 8.34
C THR A 58 -0.40 -19.80 8.06
N GLN A 59 -1.72 -19.77 7.88
CA GLN A 59 -2.51 -20.95 7.53
C GLN A 59 -2.48 -21.18 6.01
N ARG A 60 -1.89 -22.30 5.58
CA ARG A 60 -1.61 -22.56 4.16
C ARG A 60 -2.87 -22.71 3.28
N SER A 61 -4.00 -23.15 3.86
CA SER A 61 -5.26 -23.37 3.13
C SER A 61 -6.07 -22.10 2.86
N THR A 62 -5.89 -21.05 3.66
CA THR A 62 -6.72 -19.83 3.61
C THR A 62 -5.90 -18.56 3.43
N GLY A 63 -4.57 -18.61 3.58
CA GLY A 63 -3.70 -17.43 3.56
C GLY A 63 -3.74 -16.59 4.85
N ASN A 64 -4.65 -16.91 5.79
CA ASN A 64 -4.82 -16.16 7.04
C ASN A 64 -3.52 -16.12 7.86
N LYS A 65 -3.15 -14.92 8.30
CA LYS A 65 -1.96 -14.67 9.12
C LYS A 65 -2.36 -14.27 10.55
N ARG A 66 -1.70 -14.84 11.55
CA ARG A 66 -1.84 -14.47 12.96
C ARG A 66 -0.50 -14.04 13.51
N GLU A 67 -0.48 -12.89 14.17
CA GLU A 67 0.73 -12.29 14.74
C GLU A 67 0.71 -12.38 16.26
N VAL A 68 1.77 -12.95 16.82
CA VAL A 68 2.04 -12.99 18.25
C VAL A 68 3.23 -12.10 18.51
N ARG A 69 2.96 -10.98 19.17
CA ARG A 69 4.00 -10.01 19.54
C ARG A 69 4.81 -10.55 20.70
N VAL A 70 6.12 -10.70 20.52
CA VAL A 70 7.04 -11.13 21.59
C VAL A 70 7.60 -9.90 22.30
N ILE A 71 8.02 -8.89 21.52
CA ILE A 71 8.51 -7.61 22.02
C ILE A 71 7.97 -6.47 21.13
N LYS A 72 7.63 -5.34 21.75
CA LYS A 72 7.16 -4.14 21.07
C LYS A 72 8.07 -2.95 21.33
N ASP A 73 8.51 -2.30 20.26
CA ASP A 73 9.10 -0.95 20.25
C ASP A 73 10.19 -0.76 21.31
N VAL A 74 11.06 -1.76 21.47
CA VAL A 74 12.21 -1.67 22.39
C VAL A 74 13.24 -0.75 21.79
N GLU A 75 13.60 0.26 22.58
CA GLU A 75 14.59 1.27 22.25
C GLU A 75 16.00 0.71 22.42
N ILE A 76 16.88 1.00 21.45
CA ILE A 76 18.28 0.56 21.45
C ILE A 76 19.18 1.80 21.47
N PRO A 77 19.69 2.21 22.65
CA PRO A 77 20.56 3.39 22.77
C PRO A 77 21.86 3.26 21.95
N PRO A 78 22.51 4.38 21.56
CA PRO A 78 23.80 4.36 20.89
C PRO A 78 24.86 3.57 21.66
N ASN A 79 25.62 2.72 20.97
CA ASN A 79 26.62 1.81 21.56
C ASN A 79 26.08 0.80 22.58
N ASP A 80 24.78 0.50 22.52
CA ASP A 80 24.13 -0.47 23.39
C ASP A 80 23.41 -1.55 22.58
N ALA A 81 23.02 -2.64 23.23
CA ALA A 81 22.32 -3.76 22.62
C ALA A 81 21.11 -4.17 23.43
N ALA A 82 19.99 -4.37 22.75
CA ALA A 82 18.82 -5.01 23.36
C ALA A 82 18.98 -6.54 23.24
N ILE A 83 19.10 -7.21 24.38
CA ILE A 83 19.08 -8.68 24.47
C ILE A 83 17.63 -9.14 24.42
N ILE A 84 17.29 -9.90 23.38
CA ILE A 84 15.92 -10.30 23.07
C ILE A 84 15.83 -11.81 23.30
N VAL A 85 15.46 -12.16 24.53
CA VAL A 85 15.00 -13.47 25.04
C VAL A 85 16.05 -14.36 25.73
N ASP A 86 15.84 -14.56 27.04
CA ASP A 86 16.25 -15.74 27.83
C ASP A 86 15.02 -16.67 27.92
N GLY A 87 14.84 -17.59 26.94
CA GLY A 87 13.64 -18.44 26.88
C GLY A 87 13.44 -19.29 25.61
N ARG A 88 12.49 -20.25 25.70
CA ARG A 88 12.11 -21.21 24.66
C ARG A 88 10.96 -20.68 23.79
N LEU A 89 11.09 -20.68 22.46
CA LEU A 89 10.02 -20.37 21.52
C LEU A 89 9.55 -21.65 20.80
N VAL A 90 8.28 -22.01 20.92
CA VAL A 90 7.70 -23.19 20.28
C VAL A 90 7.22 -22.79 18.88
N LEU A 91 7.85 -23.32 17.83
CA LEU A 91 7.50 -23.07 16.43
C LEU A 91 7.24 -24.41 15.73
N GLU A 92 6.20 -24.46 14.91
CA GLU A 92 5.68 -25.67 14.27
C GLU A 92 5.78 -25.60 12.74
N LYS A 93 6.16 -26.71 12.11
CA LYS A 93 5.92 -26.92 10.68
C LYS A 93 5.33 -28.29 10.37
N THR A 94 4.08 -28.27 9.93
CA THR A 94 3.31 -29.39 9.43
C THR A 94 2.80 -29.07 8.02
N PRO A 95 2.12 -29.98 7.32
CA PRO A 95 1.46 -29.65 6.06
C PRO A 95 0.43 -28.51 6.16
N LEU A 96 -0.07 -28.21 7.37
CA LEU A 96 -1.11 -27.24 7.63
C LEU A 96 -0.61 -25.96 8.33
N VAL A 97 0.49 -26.05 9.08
CA VAL A 97 1.04 -24.97 9.91
C VAL A 97 2.48 -24.68 9.46
N LEU A 98 2.81 -23.41 9.27
CA LEU A 98 4.17 -22.94 8.97
C LEU A 98 4.45 -21.71 9.83
N ASP A 99 5.31 -21.86 10.83
CA ASP A 99 5.76 -20.75 11.67
C ASP A 99 7.07 -20.14 11.10
N LYS A 100 7.14 -18.80 11.08
CA LYS A 100 8.29 -18.01 10.63
C LYS A 100 8.61 -16.91 11.64
N ILE A 101 9.87 -16.47 11.65
CA ILE A 101 10.34 -15.36 12.48
C ILE A 101 10.59 -14.14 11.59
N PHE A 102 10.10 -12.98 12.03
CA PHE A 102 10.35 -11.71 11.35
C PHE A 102 10.94 -10.66 12.32
N ILE A 103 11.83 -9.82 11.81
CA ILE A 103 12.29 -8.58 12.44
C ILE A 103 11.76 -7.39 11.64
N GLN A 104 11.50 -6.25 12.27
CA GLN A 104 11.21 -5.03 11.53
C GLN A 104 12.04 -3.89 12.10
N GLY A 105 12.89 -3.30 11.26
CA GLY A 105 13.60 -2.06 11.54
C GLY A 105 12.78 -0.84 11.12
N THR A 106 13.23 0.31 11.59
CA THR A 106 12.90 1.62 11.03
C THR A 106 14.20 2.37 10.84
N GLN A 107 14.40 2.94 9.65
CA GLN A 107 15.62 3.64 9.32
C GLN A 107 15.33 5.02 8.74
N GLU A 108 16.25 5.95 8.93
CA GLU A 108 16.21 7.24 8.25
C GLU A 108 16.70 7.13 6.80
N GLN A 109 16.24 8.05 5.95
CA GLN A 109 16.69 8.19 4.56
C GLN A 109 16.48 6.93 3.70
N VAL A 110 15.39 6.21 3.93
CA VAL A 110 15.00 5.07 3.09
C VAL A 110 14.57 5.58 1.72
N GLY A 111 15.35 5.25 0.71
CA GLY A 111 15.05 5.47 -0.69
C GLY A 111 14.29 4.30 -1.31
N ILE A 112 13.56 4.60 -2.38
CA ILE A 112 12.91 3.59 -3.23
C ILE A 112 13.81 3.34 -4.43
N ILE A 113 14.08 2.07 -4.71
CA ILE A 113 14.75 1.63 -5.93
C ILE A 113 13.73 1.54 -7.05
N THR A 114 14.01 2.21 -8.17
CA THR A 114 13.16 2.20 -9.36
C THR A 114 13.62 1.16 -10.37
N PHE A 115 14.93 0.87 -10.42
CA PHE A 115 15.53 -0.09 -11.32
C PHE A 115 16.91 -0.54 -10.81
N VAL A 116 17.32 -1.75 -11.20
CA VAL A 116 18.68 -2.23 -11.01
C VAL A 116 19.18 -2.84 -12.31
N ASP A 117 20.27 -2.28 -12.84
CA ASP A 117 21.03 -2.90 -13.93
C ASP A 117 22.12 -3.78 -13.33
N TYR A 118 22.09 -5.08 -13.60
CA TYR A 118 23.03 -6.02 -13.00
C TYR A 118 23.89 -6.68 -14.06
N HIS A 119 25.21 -6.54 -13.91
CA HIS A 119 26.18 -7.19 -14.78
C HIS A 119 26.71 -8.47 -14.13
N GLU A 120 26.21 -9.60 -14.60
CA GLU A 120 26.47 -10.94 -14.04
C GLU A 120 27.96 -11.34 -13.96
N PRO A 121 28.81 -11.07 -14.97
CA PRO A 121 30.22 -11.45 -14.90
C PRO A 121 31.03 -10.70 -13.84
N THR A 122 30.71 -9.43 -13.58
CA THR A 122 31.48 -8.60 -12.62
C THR A 122 30.81 -8.49 -11.26
N GLY A 123 29.53 -8.87 -11.16
CA GLY A 123 28.76 -8.68 -9.93
C GLY A 123 28.43 -7.22 -9.62
N ILE A 124 28.62 -6.30 -10.58
CA ILE A 124 28.31 -4.88 -10.36
C ILE A 124 26.82 -4.66 -10.64
N ALA A 125 26.12 -4.14 -9.64
CA ALA A 125 24.78 -3.60 -9.79
C ALA A 125 24.84 -2.08 -9.87
N THR A 126 24.17 -1.51 -10.86
CA THR A 126 23.88 -0.08 -10.97
C THR A 126 22.44 0.16 -10.53
N ILE A 127 22.28 0.80 -9.38
CA ILE A 127 21.00 1.02 -8.72
C ILE A 127 20.50 2.41 -9.07
N PHE A 128 19.24 2.50 -9.49
CA PHE A 128 18.53 3.74 -9.77
C PHE A 128 17.51 3.98 -8.66
N THR A 129 17.50 5.19 -8.10
CA THR A 129 16.60 5.58 -7.00
C THR A 129 15.52 6.54 -7.48
N LYS A 130 14.39 6.55 -6.77
CA LYS A 130 13.25 7.44 -7.06
C LYS A 130 13.54 8.90 -6.75
N GLN A 131 14.40 9.16 -5.77
CA GLN A 131 14.78 10.47 -5.29
C GLN A 131 16.30 10.53 -5.16
N PRO A 132 16.91 11.74 -5.21
CA PRO A 132 18.32 11.90 -4.94
C PRO A 132 18.74 11.35 -3.58
N HIS A 133 19.98 10.86 -3.48
CA HIS A 133 20.56 10.33 -2.25
C HIS A 133 21.83 11.08 -1.84
N SER A 134 22.15 11.00 -0.55
CA SER A 134 23.35 11.63 0.03
C SER A 134 24.56 10.68 0.12
N PHE A 135 24.50 9.51 -0.52
CA PHE A 135 25.61 8.55 -0.50
C PHE A 135 26.85 9.06 -1.25
N SER A 136 28.01 8.74 -0.67
CA SER A 136 29.35 8.91 -1.24
C SER A 136 29.99 7.54 -1.50
N PRO A 137 30.95 7.42 -2.43
CA PRO A 137 31.76 6.21 -2.56
C PRO A 137 32.42 5.82 -1.24
N GLY A 138 32.30 4.55 -0.87
CA GLY A 138 32.75 3.99 0.41
C GLY A 138 31.65 3.91 1.48
N ASP A 139 30.49 4.55 1.29
CA ASP A 139 29.42 4.49 2.28
C ASP A 139 28.81 3.09 2.36
N PRO A 140 28.60 2.55 3.58
CA PRO A 140 27.90 1.29 3.76
C PRO A 140 26.40 1.48 3.59
N VAL A 141 25.77 0.57 2.84
CA VAL A 141 24.36 0.63 2.47
C VAL A 141 23.67 -0.72 2.65
N THR A 142 22.35 -0.67 2.84
CA THR A 142 21.48 -1.84 2.88
C THR A 142 20.56 -1.85 1.67
N LEU A 143 20.39 -3.03 1.07
CA LEU A 143 19.49 -3.27 -0.04
C LEU A 143 18.41 -4.28 0.40
N ALA A 144 17.19 -4.13 -0.10
CA ALA A 144 16.09 -5.05 0.21
C ALA A 144 15.05 -5.10 -0.90
N GLY A 145 14.43 -6.27 -1.08
CA GLY A 145 13.22 -6.43 -1.88
C GLY A 145 13.41 -6.23 -3.40
N ILE A 146 14.63 -6.43 -3.89
CA ILE A 146 14.97 -6.30 -5.32
C ILE A 146 14.68 -7.63 -6.00
N ALA A 147 13.63 -7.71 -6.80
CA ALA A 147 13.28 -8.95 -7.48
C ALA A 147 14.05 -9.11 -8.81
N PHE A 148 14.64 -10.27 -9.04
CA PHE A 148 15.26 -10.64 -10.32
C PHE A 148 14.59 -11.89 -10.93
N THR A 149 14.44 -11.90 -12.25
CA THR A 149 14.04 -13.08 -13.03
C THR A 149 15.23 -13.54 -13.87
N CYS A 150 15.49 -14.85 -13.88
CA CYS A 150 16.46 -15.45 -14.81
C CYS A 150 15.82 -15.72 -16.17
N LYS A 151 16.63 -15.81 -17.21
CA LYS A 151 16.20 -16.28 -18.53
C LYS A 151 15.43 -17.62 -18.43
N PRO A 152 14.26 -17.76 -19.10
CA PRO A 152 13.47 -18.99 -19.08
C PRO A 152 14.29 -20.22 -19.49
N GLY A 153 14.12 -21.33 -18.77
CA GLY A 153 14.81 -22.60 -19.04
C GLY A 153 16.07 -22.84 -18.20
N GLN A 154 16.41 -21.95 -17.26
CA GLN A 154 17.51 -22.14 -16.33
C GLN A 154 16.98 -22.46 -14.93
N THR A 155 17.21 -23.70 -14.48
CA THR A 155 16.80 -24.18 -13.16
C THR A 155 18.02 -24.18 -12.24
N GLY A 156 18.07 -23.25 -11.29
CA GLY A 156 19.21 -23.17 -10.36
C GLY A 156 19.11 -22.16 -9.22
N ILE A 157 18.15 -21.24 -9.22
CA ILE A 157 18.04 -20.25 -8.14
C ILE A 157 17.13 -20.74 -7.02
N THR A 158 17.60 -20.57 -5.79
CA THR A 158 16.84 -20.85 -4.56
C THR A 158 15.92 -19.70 -4.17
N THR A 159 16.18 -18.47 -4.65
CA THR A 159 15.47 -17.24 -4.30
C THR A 159 15.50 -16.25 -5.48
N ASN A 160 14.43 -15.46 -5.66
CA ASN A 160 14.32 -14.43 -6.72
C ASN A 160 14.32 -13.01 -6.15
N ILE A 161 14.42 -12.88 -4.82
CA ILE A 161 14.41 -11.58 -4.12
C ILE A 161 15.80 -11.40 -3.54
N PHE A 162 16.45 -10.33 -3.97
CA PHE A 162 17.80 -9.95 -3.59
C PHE A 162 17.75 -8.73 -2.62
N PRO A 163 18.71 -8.63 -1.69
CA PRO A 163 19.65 -9.67 -1.28
C PRO A 163 18.98 -10.75 -0.41
N ASP A 164 19.39 -12.01 -0.60
CA ASP A 164 18.99 -13.14 0.24
C ASP A 164 20.21 -14.05 0.50
N PRO A 165 20.69 -14.19 1.76
CA PRO A 165 20.24 -13.46 2.94
C PRO A 165 20.59 -11.96 2.84
N GLN A 166 19.86 -11.11 3.57
CA GLN A 166 20.17 -9.69 3.63
C GLN A 166 21.55 -9.46 4.26
N GLN A 167 22.45 -8.83 3.50
CA GLN A 167 23.78 -8.41 3.92
C GLN A 167 24.00 -6.94 3.59
N SER A 168 25.04 -6.34 4.19
CA SER A 168 25.44 -4.98 3.86
C SER A 168 26.26 -4.93 2.58
N TYR A 169 26.21 -3.80 1.90
CA TYR A 169 26.99 -3.51 0.70
C TYR A 169 27.68 -2.16 0.83
N THR A 170 28.54 -1.84 -0.12
CA THR A 170 29.26 -0.57 -0.16
C THR A 170 28.95 0.15 -1.47
N VAL A 171 28.81 1.47 -1.40
CA VAL A 171 28.73 2.29 -2.61
C VAL A 171 30.10 2.34 -3.28
N GLU A 172 30.22 1.78 -4.47
CA GLU A 172 31.47 1.74 -5.24
C GLU A 172 31.69 3.06 -6.00
N SER A 173 30.63 3.58 -6.61
CA SER A 173 30.66 4.86 -7.31
C SER A 173 29.27 5.48 -7.39
N ILE A 174 29.21 6.79 -7.64
CA ILE A 174 27.97 7.53 -7.92
C ILE A 174 28.09 8.25 -9.26
N GLU A 175 26.98 8.47 -9.94
CA GLU A 175 26.95 9.34 -11.12
C GLU A 175 26.57 10.76 -10.68
N GLY A 176 27.35 11.77 -11.09
CA GLY A 176 27.09 13.16 -10.73
C GLY A 176 27.61 13.53 -9.34
N GLN A 177 26.83 14.31 -8.58
CA GLN A 177 27.24 14.85 -7.28
C GLN A 177 26.40 14.27 -6.14
N VAL A 178 27.04 14.11 -4.97
CA VAL A 178 26.37 13.71 -3.71
C VAL A 178 25.21 14.65 -3.42
N GLY A 179 24.05 14.10 -3.05
CA GLY A 179 22.83 14.86 -2.74
C GLY A 179 21.97 15.20 -3.97
N THR A 180 22.51 15.08 -5.18
CA THR A 180 21.74 15.21 -6.45
C THR A 180 21.67 13.92 -7.25
N SER A 181 22.60 13.00 -7.00
CA SER A 181 22.67 11.73 -7.70
C SER A 181 21.45 10.86 -7.37
N MET A 182 20.90 10.24 -8.41
CA MET A 182 19.83 9.24 -8.33
C MET A 182 20.36 7.84 -8.69
N THR A 183 21.69 7.68 -8.79
CA THR A 183 22.32 6.45 -9.23
C THR A 183 23.61 6.19 -8.49
N PHE A 184 23.82 4.92 -8.13
CA PHE A 184 25.08 4.46 -7.59
C PHE A 184 25.35 3.03 -8.00
N THR A 185 26.62 2.63 -7.95
CA THR A 185 27.02 1.24 -8.18
C THR A 185 27.40 0.57 -6.87
N SER A 186 27.17 -0.74 -6.80
CA SER A 186 27.56 -1.58 -5.68
C SER A 186 28.04 -2.91 -6.22
N HIS A 187 29.14 -3.44 -5.68
CA HIS A 187 29.55 -4.80 -5.95
C HIS A 187 28.72 -5.77 -5.11
N ILE A 188 27.85 -6.54 -5.76
CA ILE A 188 26.90 -7.45 -5.12
C ILE A 188 27.23 -8.94 -5.30
N GLY A 189 28.35 -9.24 -5.97
CA GLY A 189 28.82 -10.59 -6.27
C GLY A 189 28.34 -11.08 -7.63
N GLY A 190 29.23 -11.72 -8.38
CA GLY A 190 28.92 -12.31 -9.68
C GLY A 190 28.17 -13.64 -9.55
N SER A 191 27.32 -13.97 -10.52
CA SER A 191 26.56 -15.23 -10.54
C SER A 191 27.07 -16.27 -11.55
N THR A 192 28.26 -16.05 -12.13
CA THR A 192 28.91 -17.01 -13.04
C THR A 192 29.28 -18.31 -12.29
N PRO A 193 28.83 -19.49 -12.74
CA PRO A 193 29.26 -20.76 -12.16
C PRO A 193 30.78 -20.96 -12.28
N LEU A 194 31.42 -21.44 -11.20
CA LEU A 194 32.86 -21.72 -11.17
C LEU A 194 33.26 -22.68 -12.32
N GLY A 195 34.20 -22.24 -13.17
CA GLY A 195 34.77 -23.05 -14.25
C GLY A 195 34.22 -22.78 -15.66
N LEU A 196 33.33 -21.80 -15.84
CA LEU A 196 32.83 -21.37 -17.15
C LEU A 196 33.23 -19.92 -17.44
N SER A 197 33.77 -19.64 -18.64
CA SER A 197 34.13 -18.27 -19.03
C SER A 197 32.95 -17.50 -19.63
N ASN A 198 32.69 -16.31 -19.08
CA ASN A 198 32.28 -15.05 -19.73
C ASN A 198 31.28 -15.03 -20.91
N THR A 199 30.30 -15.93 -21.00
CA THR A 199 29.20 -15.73 -21.96
C THR A 199 28.05 -14.97 -21.29
N SER A 200 28.15 -13.63 -21.33
CA SER A 200 27.22 -12.63 -20.74
C SER A 200 25.73 -12.91 -20.95
N ASP A 201 25.38 -13.66 -22.00
CA ASP A 201 23.99 -13.84 -22.44
C ASP A 201 23.37 -15.15 -21.94
N LYS A 202 24.19 -16.02 -21.32
CA LYS A 202 23.73 -17.35 -20.90
C LYS A 202 23.06 -17.30 -19.53
N TYR A 203 23.43 -16.41 -18.62
CA TYR A 203 22.89 -16.35 -17.24
C TYR A 203 22.33 -14.96 -16.87
N ALA A 204 21.77 -14.25 -17.86
CA ALA A 204 21.24 -12.91 -17.65
C ALA A 204 20.10 -12.90 -16.62
N HIS A 205 20.20 -11.95 -15.68
CA HIS A 205 19.17 -11.65 -14.70
C HIS A 205 18.52 -10.31 -15.06
N TYR A 206 17.20 -10.25 -14.98
CA TYR A 206 16.41 -9.06 -15.29
C TYR A 206 15.69 -8.59 -14.05
N PHE A 207 15.83 -7.30 -13.73
CA PHE A 207 15.08 -6.69 -12.65
C PHE A 207 13.57 -6.76 -12.94
N ASN A 208 12.80 -7.14 -11.94
CA ASN A 208 11.35 -7.01 -11.96
C ASN A 208 10.93 -5.92 -10.99
N SER A 209 10.04 -5.05 -11.44
CA SER A 209 9.37 -4.14 -10.55
C SER A 209 8.30 -4.84 -9.70
N ALA A 210 7.81 -4.09 -8.71
CA ALA A 210 6.70 -4.48 -7.86
C ALA A 210 5.42 -4.76 -8.67
N ILE A 211 4.97 -6.01 -8.61
CA ILE A 211 3.61 -6.39 -9.02
C ILE A 211 2.76 -6.45 -7.74
N HIS A 212 1.60 -5.79 -7.79
CA HIS A 212 0.70 -5.71 -6.65
C HIS A 212 -0.55 -6.57 -6.91
N TYR A 213 -0.75 -7.55 -6.03
CA TYR A 213 -1.83 -8.51 -6.09
C TYR A 213 -2.91 -8.17 -5.09
N TYR A 214 -4.16 -8.20 -5.55
CA TYR A 214 -5.32 -7.99 -4.71
C TYR A 214 -5.40 -9.01 -3.58
N GLU A 215 -5.64 -8.50 -2.37
CA GLU A 215 -5.86 -9.32 -1.18
C GLU A 215 -7.31 -9.24 -0.73
N ARG A 216 -7.86 -8.02 -0.60
CA ARG A 216 -9.24 -7.77 -0.17
C ARG A 216 -9.66 -6.32 -0.43
N SER A 217 -10.95 -6.02 -0.27
CA SER A 217 -11.48 -4.67 -0.38
C SER A 217 -12.49 -4.35 0.71
N ARG A 218 -12.79 -3.05 0.84
CA ARG A 218 -14.04 -2.60 1.45
C ARG A 218 -15.20 -2.91 0.51
N ARG A 219 -16.43 -2.83 1.03
CA ARG A 219 -17.63 -3.00 0.22
C ARG A 219 -17.82 -1.84 -0.78
N LEU A 220 -18.17 -2.19 -2.01
CA LEU A 220 -18.50 -1.32 -3.13
C LEU A 220 -17.39 -0.28 -3.45
N PRO A 221 -16.10 -0.63 -3.53
CA PRO A 221 -15.02 0.37 -3.53
C PRO A 221 -14.93 1.17 -4.84
N ILE A 222 -15.57 0.71 -5.91
CA ILE A 222 -15.62 1.39 -7.21
C ILE A 222 -16.90 2.22 -7.30
N GLU A 223 -16.77 3.49 -7.63
CA GLU A 223 -17.88 4.44 -7.80
C GLU A 223 -17.91 4.97 -9.23
N VAL A 224 -19.03 4.83 -9.93
CA VAL A 224 -19.22 5.38 -11.27
C VAL A 224 -19.46 6.88 -11.17
N VAL A 225 -18.67 7.63 -11.93
CA VAL A 225 -18.72 9.10 -11.97
C VAL A 225 -19.49 9.55 -13.21
N THR A 226 -19.02 9.15 -14.40
CA THR A 226 -19.70 9.42 -15.66
C THR A 226 -19.82 8.13 -16.46
N THR A 227 -20.95 7.97 -17.14
CA THR A 227 -21.29 6.78 -17.90
C THR A 227 -21.99 7.19 -19.18
N SER A 228 -21.68 6.47 -20.26
CA SER A 228 -22.34 6.58 -21.56
C SER A 228 -23.49 5.57 -21.74
N GLY A 229 -23.66 4.62 -20.81
CA GLY A 229 -24.65 3.55 -20.86
C GLY A 229 -25.75 3.64 -19.79
N SER A 230 -26.36 2.49 -19.47
CA SER A 230 -27.51 2.35 -18.55
C SER A 230 -27.16 2.53 -17.05
N LEU A 231 -25.90 2.78 -16.71
CA LEU A 231 -25.49 3.02 -15.32
C LEU A 231 -25.94 4.40 -14.85
N THR A 232 -26.04 4.57 -13.55
CA THR A 232 -26.27 5.90 -12.96
C THR A 232 -24.95 6.67 -12.84
N SER A 233 -24.89 7.86 -13.44
CA SER A 233 -23.79 8.82 -13.20
C SER A 233 -23.97 9.54 -11.87
N GLN A 234 -22.91 10.18 -11.39
CA GLN A 234 -23.04 11.15 -10.31
C GLN A 234 -23.93 12.32 -10.77
N LEU A 235 -24.82 12.76 -9.88
CA LEU A 235 -25.73 13.86 -10.15
C LEU A 235 -25.70 14.88 -9.01
N GLY A 236 -25.19 16.07 -9.33
CA GLY A 236 -25.14 17.20 -8.39
C GLY A 236 -26.47 17.97 -8.33
N ARG A 237 -26.86 18.36 -7.12
CA ARG A 237 -27.98 19.27 -6.84
C ARG A 237 -27.57 20.35 -5.85
N THR A 238 -27.99 21.57 -6.14
CA THR A 238 -27.78 22.73 -5.28
C THR A 238 -29.00 22.91 -4.40
N ALA A 239 -28.79 22.88 -3.08
CA ALA A 239 -29.83 23.22 -2.12
C ALA A 239 -30.27 24.68 -2.29
N ALA A 240 -31.58 24.88 -2.37
CA ALA A 240 -32.21 26.18 -2.56
C ALA A 240 -32.88 26.68 -1.26
N THR A 241 -33.42 27.90 -1.32
CA THR A 241 -34.30 28.45 -0.29
C THR A 241 -35.43 27.47 0.03
N GLY A 242 -35.74 27.29 1.31
CA GLY A 242 -36.68 26.26 1.79
C GLY A 242 -35.98 25.04 2.41
N THR A 243 -34.66 24.90 2.22
CA THR A 243 -33.84 23.90 2.92
C THR A 243 -33.84 24.18 4.42
N THR A 244 -34.12 23.15 5.22
CA THR A 244 -34.22 23.24 6.69
C THR A 244 -33.42 22.14 7.37
N TYR A 245 -32.88 22.45 8.55
CA TYR A 245 -32.28 21.48 9.45
C TYR A 245 -32.99 21.49 10.80
N THR A 246 -33.37 20.31 11.29
CA THR A 246 -33.97 20.14 12.62
C THR A 246 -32.95 19.52 13.56
N ALA A 247 -32.48 20.30 14.54
CA ALA A 247 -31.39 19.92 15.44
C ALA A 247 -31.68 18.68 16.28
N GLU A 248 -32.92 18.54 16.77
CA GLU A 248 -33.36 17.48 17.67
C GLU A 248 -33.42 16.12 16.96
N THR A 249 -33.88 16.10 15.72
CA THR A 249 -34.01 14.88 14.92
C THR A 249 -32.80 14.62 14.05
N GLY A 250 -31.97 15.63 13.81
CA GLY A 250 -30.81 15.57 12.92
C GLY A 250 -31.18 15.47 11.44
N ILE A 251 -32.42 15.76 11.06
CA ILE A 251 -32.90 15.67 9.69
C ILE A 251 -32.60 16.98 8.95
N LEU A 252 -31.93 16.85 7.79
CA LEU A 252 -31.80 17.90 6.80
C LEU A 252 -32.81 17.65 5.70
N LYS A 253 -33.81 18.53 5.58
CA LYS A 253 -34.74 18.56 4.44
C LYS A 253 -34.20 19.53 3.40
N VAL A 254 -33.80 19.01 2.25
CA VAL A 254 -33.23 19.79 1.14
C VAL A 254 -34.32 20.12 0.15
N THR A 255 -34.42 21.41 -0.20
CA THR A 255 -35.23 21.86 -1.34
C THR A 255 -34.33 21.99 -2.56
N ALA A 256 -34.61 21.22 -3.61
CA ALA A 256 -33.93 21.31 -4.90
C ALA A 256 -34.92 20.94 -6.02
N ASN A 257 -35.30 21.93 -6.83
CA ASN A 257 -36.34 21.75 -7.85
C ASN A 257 -35.96 20.69 -8.88
N SER A 258 -36.91 19.80 -9.19
CA SER A 258 -36.74 18.70 -10.15
C SER A 258 -35.44 17.93 -9.92
N HIS A 259 -35.17 17.54 -8.67
CA HIS A 259 -33.88 16.94 -8.31
C HIS A 259 -33.66 15.58 -9.01
N GLY A 260 -34.71 14.84 -9.35
CA GLY A 260 -34.59 13.58 -10.09
C GLY A 260 -33.92 12.46 -9.29
N PHE A 261 -34.00 12.53 -7.97
CA PHE A 261 -33.58 11.46 -7.07
C PHE A 261 -34.79 10.60 -6.68
N SER A 262 -34.51 9.40 -6.19
CA SER A 262 -35.46 8.41 -5.67
C SER A 262 -35.15 8.10 -4.21
N THR A 263 -36.16 7.72 -3.42
CA THR A 263 -35.94 7.21 -2.06
C THR A 263 -34.99 6.01 -2.09
N GLY A 264 -34.02 5.99 -1.17
CA GLY A 264 -32.95 4.98 -1.12
C GLY A 264 -31.69 5.35 -1.91
N ASP A 265 -31.72 6.43 -2.70
CA ASP A 265 -30.49 6.93 -3.34
C ASP A 265 -29.47 7.33 -2.28
N LEU A 266 -28.21 6.95 -2.51
CA LEU A 266 -27.09 7.39 -1.68
C LEU A 266 -26.57 8.72 -2.19
N VAL A 267 -26.37 9.67 -1.27
CA VAL A 267 -25.76 10.97 -1.55
C VAL A 267 -24.55 11.19 -0.67
N ARG A 268 -23.62 12.02 -1.15
CA ARG A 268 -22.52 12.59 -0.36
C ARG A 268 -22.66 14.10 -0.37
N LEU A 269 -22.45 14.72 0.80
CA LEU A 269 -22.45 16.17 0.91
C LEU A 269 -21.05 16.70 0.64
N LYS A 270 -20.97 17.81 -0.11
CA LYS A 270 -19.70 18.49 -0.36
C LYS A 270 -19.18 19.08 0.94
N GLU A 271 -17.89 18.91 1.23
CA GLU A 271 -17.23 19.56 2.37
C GLU A 271 -17.51 21.07 2.34
N GLU A 272 -17.92 21.61 3.49
CA GLU A 272 -18.32 23.01 3.67
C GLU A 272 -19.37 23.51 2.64
N GLY A 273 -20.17 22.60 2.08
CA GLY A 273 -21.10 22.86 0.99
C GLY A 273 -22.39 23.58 1.41
N PHE A 274 -22.78 23.52 2.68
CA PHE A 274 -23.99 24.14 3.20
C PHE A 274 -23.63 25.26 4.17
N ALA A 275 -24.25 26.43 4.01
CA ALA A 275 -24.10 27.56 4.91
C ALA A 275 -25.37 27.76 5.75
N PHE A 276 -25.19 27.95 7.06
CA PHE A 276 -26.27 28.25 8.00
C PHE A 276 -25.85 29.37 8.96
N THR A 277 -26.81 30.20 9.39
CA THR A 277 -26.67 31.03 10.60
C THR A 277 -27.43 30.41 11.76
N CYS A 278 -27.09 30.79 12.98
CA CYS A 278 -27.69 30.23 14.20
C CYS A 278 -28.29 31.34 15.08
N ALA A 279 -29.44 31.11 15.70
CA ALA A 279 -30.07 32.10 16.57
C ALA A 279 -29.28 32.36 17.86
N SER A 280 -28.42 31.41 18.28
CA SER A 280 -27.56 31.56 19.47
C SER A 280 -26.59 32.75 19.40
N ASP A 281 -26.23 33.19 18.20
CA ASP A 281 -25.42 34.41 17.97
C ASP A 281 -26.22 35.56 17.33
N GLY A 282 -27.56 35.48 17.39
CA GLY A 282 -28.45 36.45 16.76
C GLY A 282 -28.37 36.43 15.22
N HIS A 283 -27.99 35.29 14.62
CA HIS A 283 -27.75 35.11 13.19
C HIS A 283 -26.62 35.99 12.62
N SER A 284 -25.63 36.33 13.44
CA SER A 284 -24.53 37.22 13.05
C SER A 284 -23.39 36.50 12.31
N VAL A 285 -23.24 35.19 12.52
CA VAL A 285 -22.14 34.40 11.93
C VAL A 285 -22.69 33.31 11.01
N VAL A 286 -22.12 33.23 9.80
CA VAL A 286 -22.36 32.11 8.88
C VAL A 286 -21.36 31.00 9.13
N LYS A 287 -21.88 29.78 9.29
CA LYS A 287 -21.10 28.57 9.51
C LYS A 287 -21.33 27.60 8.35
N LYS A 288 -20.26 26.92 7.91
CA LYS A 288 -20.31 25.97 6.79
C LYS A 288 -20.23 24.52 7.27
N TYR A 289 -20.90 23.63 6.54
CA TYR A 289 -21.07 22.21 6.90
C TYR A 289 -21.19 21.32 5.65
N PRO A 290 -20.87 20.01 5.75
CA PRO A 290 -20.15 19.38 6.85
C PRO A 290 -18.65 19.71 6.82
N ARG A 291 -18.02 19.76 7.99
CA ARG A 291 -16.59 20.07 8.19
C ARG A 291 -15.79 18.82 8.50
N VAL A 292 -14.53 18.82 8.07
CA VAL A 292 -13.52 17.81 8.47
C VAL A 292 -13.21 17.85 9.97
N THR A 293 -13.36 19.02 10.60
CA THR A 293 -13.13 19.22 12.04
C THR A 293 -14.12 20.24 12.60
N GLY A 294 -14.70 19.93 13.74
CA GLY A 294 -15.53 20.85 14.51
C GLY A 294 -14.71 21.95 15.19
N THR A 295 -15.39 22.78 15.97
CA THR A 295 -14.80 23.89 16.72
C THR A 295 -14.99 23.70 18.23
N GLY A 296 -14.19 24.42 19.04
CA GLY A 296 -14.26 24.35 20.51
C GLY A 296 -14.06 22.93 21.03
N ILE A 297 -15.01 22.43 21.83
CA ILE A 297 -14.97 21.08 22.40
C ILE A 297 -15.02 19.95 21.35
N ASN A 298 -15.40 20.28 20.11
CA ASN A 298 -15.46 19.36 18.98
C ASN A 298 -14.26 19.49 18.04
N ALA A 299 -13.21 20.23 18.42
CA ALA A 299 -11.96 20.28 17.66
C ALA A 299 -11.38 18.87 17.46
N GLY A 300 -11.00 18.55 16.23
CA GLY A 300 -10.50 17.23 15.82
C GLY A 300 -11.60 16.19 15.53
N LYS A 301 -12.89 16.54 15.68
CA LYS A 301 -14.01 15.65 15.35
C LYS A 301 -14.73 16.15 14.11
N ALA A 302 -14.78 15.33 13.07
CA ALA A 302 -15.54 15.64 11.87
C ALA A 302 -17.05 15.71 12.15
N ASP A 303 -17.77 16.54 11.40
CA ASP A 303 -19.24 16.54 11.45
C ASP A 303 -19.79 15.17 11.01
N TYR A 304 -20.94 14.75 11.54
CA TYR A 304 -21.48 13.40 11.27
C TYR A 304 -21.60 13.08 9.78
N ALA A 305 -22.05 14.03 8.97
CA ALA A 305 -22.22 13.88 7.52
C ALA A 305 -20.91 13.97 6.72
N TYR A 306 -19.78 14.33 7.34
CA TYR A 306 -18.51 14.47 6.64
C TYR A 306 -18.04 13.13 6.05
N SER A 307 -17.81 13.11 4.73
CA SER A 307 -17.37 11.92 3.97
C SER A 307 -18.27 10.69 4.05
N LYS A 308 -19.45 10.77 4.69
CA LYS A 308 -20.41 9.67 4.76
C LYS A 308 -21.30 9.62 3.52
N LEU A 309 -21.71 8.40 3.19
CA LEU A 309 -22.84 8.19 2.29
C LEU A 309 -24.11 8.22 3.12
N LEU A 310 -25.04 9.06 2.71
CA LEU A 310 -26.32 9.26 3.36
C LEU A 310 -27.41 8.77 2.43
N GLU A 311 -28.29 7.93 2.95
CA GLU A 311 -29.49 7.51 2.23
C GLU A 311 -30.55 8.61 2.34
N ILE A 312 -31.23 8.89 1.23
CA ILE A 312 -32.27 9.93 1.20
C ILE A 312 -33.68 9.34 1.17
N THR A 313 -34.64 10.09 1.70
CA THR A 313 -36.08 9.86 1.48
C THR A 313 -36.64 10.99 0.64
N VAL A 314 -37.22 10.67 -0.51
CA VAL A 314 -37.85 11.67 -1.37
C VAL A 314 -39.24 12.01 -0.82
N ILE A 315 -39.52 13.29 -0.67
CA ILE A 315 -40.82 13.81 -0.20
C ILE A 315 -41.69 14.12 -1.42
N ASN A 316 -41.13 14.83 -2.40
CA ASN A 316 -41.78 15.18 -3.66
C ASN A 316 -40.71 15.54 -4.71
N ALA A 317 -41.11 15.95 -5.91
CA ALA A 317 -40.18 16.25 -7.01
C ALA A 317 -39.16 17.38 -6.72
N ASN A 318 -39.39 18.18 -5.68
CA ASN A 318 -38.57 19.35 -5.32
C ASN A 318 -37.96 19.23 -3.92
N GLU A 319 -38.25 18.18 -3.15
CA GLU A 319 -37.80 18.04 -1.77
C GLU A 319 -37.47 16.58 -1.42
N PHE A 320 -36.40 16.42 -0.67
CA PHE A 320 -35.99 15.15 -0.07
C PHE A 320 -35.32 15.41 1.28
N ASP A 321 -35.26 14.41 2.13
CA ASP A 321 -34.58 14.51 3.42
C ASP A 321 -33.51 13.43 3.59
N MET A 322 -32.64 13.66 4.57
CA MET A 322 -31.64 12.71 5.02
C MET A 322 -31.25 12.99 6.46
N PHE A 323 -30.77 11.98 7.17
CA PHE A 323 -30.20 12.15 8.50
C PHE A 323 -28.74 12.61 8.42
N ILE A 324 -28.44 13.79 8.96
CA ILE A 324 -27.09 14.37 9.00
C ILE A 324 -26.49 14.47 10.40
N GLY A 325 -27.18 13.93 11.43
CA GLY A 325 -26.76 13.97 12.82
C GLY A 325 -27.48 15.05 13.63
N THR A 326 -27.73 14.75 14.91
CA THR A 326 -28.36 15.67 15.86
C THR A 326 -27.37 16.73 16.36
N SER A 327 -27.89 17.88 16.79
CA SER A 327 -27.11 18.97 17.40
C SER A 327 -27.55 19.18 18.85
N SER A 328 -26.59 19.54 19.71
CA SER A 328 -26.89 20.01 21.07
C SER A 328 -27.33 21.49 21.10
N ASP A 329 -27.01 22.26 20.07
CA ASP A 329 -27.58 23.57 19.82
C ASP A 329 -28.91 23.39 19.10
N THR A 330 -30.01 23.52 19.86
CA THR A 330 -31.40 23.43 19.37
C THR A 330 -31.96 24.79 18.96
N SER A 331 -31.13 25.84 18.90
CA SER A 331 -31.59 27.15 18.44
C SER A 331 -31.87 27.15 16.94
N ALA A 332 -32.62 28.15 16.46
CA ALA A 332 -33.06 28.18 15.07
C ALA A 332 -31.87 28.32 14.11
N HIS A 333 -31.80 27.43 13.12
CA HIS A 333 -30.81 27.46 12.06
C HIS A 333 -31.44 27.97 10.76
N ILE A 334 -30.88 29.01 10.15
CA ILE A 334 -31.38 29.57 8.89
C ILE A 334 -30.40 29.22 7.79
N PHE A 335 -30.86 28.49 6.78
CA PHE A 335 -30.08 28.18 5.58
C PHE A 335 -29.75 29.45 4.81
N VAL A 336 -28.51 29.57 4.34
CA VAL A 336 -28.02 30.71 3.56
C VAL A 336 -27.63 30.24 2.16
N PRO A 337 -28.59 30.22 1.19
CA PRO A 337 -28.32 29.75 -0.16
C PRO A 337 -27.16 30.49 -0.83
N GLY A 338 -27.09 31.81 -0.66
CA GLY A 338 -26.06 32.66 -1.30
C GLY A 338 -24.63 32.44 -0.81
N GLN A 339 -24.43 31.70 0.29
CA GLN A 339 -23.10 31.32 0.79
C GLN A 339 -22.85 29.81 0.75
N SER A 340 -23.81 29.04 0.24
CA SER A 340 -23.68 27.59 0.02
C SER A 340 -23.04 27.31 -1.33
N LEU A 341 -22.35 26.19 -1.45
CA LEU A 341 -21.71 25.80 -2.71
C LEU A 341 -22.75 25.20 -3.67
N ALA A 342 -22.56 25.42 -4.97
CA ALA A 342 -23.31 24.70 -5.98
C ALA A 342 -23.01 23.18 -5.92
N ASN A 343 -23.99 22.36 -6.28
CA ASN A 343 -23.92 20.90 -6.25
C ASN A 343 -23.46 20.36 -4.89
N ASN A 344 -23.95 20.97 -3.80
CA ASN A 344 -23.61 20.59 -2.43
C ASN A 344 -24.22 19.26 -1.98
N VAL A 345 -25.21 18.73 -2.72
CA VAL A 345 -25.64 17.33 -2.64
C VAL A 345 -25.23 16.59 -3.90
N ILE A 346 -24.46 15.51 -3.77
CA ILE A 346 -24.01 14.69 -4.89
C ILE A 346 -24.61 13.31 -4.75
N LYS A 347 -25.58 12.94 -5.61
CA LYS A 347 -26.03 11.55 -5.74
C LYS A 347 -24.86 10.71 -6.26
N ILE A 348 -24.64 9.60 -5.59
CA ILE A 348 -23.62 8.64 -5.92
C ILE A 348 -24.08 7.79 -7.10
N GLY A 349 -23.19 7.63 -8.07
CA GLY A 349 -23.45 6.76 -9.21
C GLY A 349 -23.45 5.29 -8.82
N SER A 350 -23.57 4.42 -9.82
CA SER A 350 -23.51 2.97 -9.60
C SER A 350 -22.19 2.60 -8.90
N ARG A 351 -22.21 1.60 -8.02
CA ARG A 351 -21.00 1.12 -7.35
C ARG A 351 -20.84 -0.39 -7.51
N PHE A 352 -19.60 -0.85 -7.46
CA PHE A 352 -19.28 -2.27 -7.66
C PHE A 352 -18.35 -2.80 -6.58
N ASP A 353 -18.65 -4.01 -6.13
CA ASP A 353 -17.72 -4.85 -5.38
C ASP A 353 -16.69 -5.46 -6.35
N ILE A 354 -15.51 -5.76 -5.82
CA ILE A 354 -14.43 -6.33 -6.62
C ILE A 354 -14.12 -7.74 -6.14
N GLU A 355 -13.82 -8.60 -7.11
CA GLU A 355 -13.41 -9.98 -6.87
C GLU A 355 -11.89 -10.12 -6.97
N TYR A 356 -11.27 -9.32 -7.85
CA TYR A 356 -9.86 -9.45 -8.17
C TYR A 356 -9.30 -8.16 -8.74
N ALA A 357 -8.00 -7.90 -8.52
CA ALA A 357 -7.29 -6.82 -9.18
C ALA A 357 -5.78 -7.09 -9.27
N ILE A 358 -5.13 -6.52 -10.29
CA ILE A 358 -3.67 -6.52 -10.47
C ILE A 358 -3.25 -5.09 -10.78
N TYR A 359 -2.25 -4.59 -10.06
CA TYR A 359 -1.63 -3.31 -10.39
C TYR A 359 -0.17 -3.50 -10.78
N TYR A 360 0.19 -2.96 -11.94
CA TYR A 360 1.56 -2.92 -12.43
C TYR A 360 2.18 -1.54 -12.19
N GLY A 361 3.16 -1.47 -11.29
CA GLY A 361 3.78 -0.21 -10.88
C GLY A 361 4.73 0.43 -11.90
N GLY A 362 5.14 -0.32 -12.94
CA GLY A 362 6.20 0.08 -13.87
C GLY A 362 7.61 -0.18 -13.32
N GLY A 363 8.62 -0.10 -14.18
CA GLY A 363 10.04 -0.28 -13.84
C GLY A 363 10.76 -1.33 -14.70
N ASN A 364 10.18 -1.78 -15.82
CA ASN A 364 10.84 -2.69 -16.75
C ASN A 364 11.66 -1.89 -17.76
N LYS A 365 13.00 -1.89 -17.65
CA LYS A 365 13.90 -1.09 -18.51
C LYS A 365 14.53 -1.86 -19.67
N ASN A 366 13.97 -2.99 -20.10
CA ASN A 366 14.33 -3.55 -21.42
C ASN A 366 13.95 -2.60 -22.57
N VAL A 367 13.24 -1.50 -22.29
CA VAL A 367 13.01 -0.37 -23.20
C VAL A 367 13.23 0.93 -22.41
N GLY A 368 14.31 1.66 -22.70
CA GLY A 368 14.71 2.81 -21.87
C GLY A 368 13.69 3.93 -21.88
N TYR A 369 12.96 4.17 -20.78
CA TYR A 369 12.07 5.33 -20.55
C TYR A 369 11.28 5.83 -21.79
N THR A 370 10.89 4.92 -22.68
CA THR A 370 9.91 5.18 -23.75
C THR A 370 8.59 4.53 -23.34
N SER A 371 7.54 4.86 -24.08
CA SER A 371 6.13 4.50 -23.89
C SER A 371 5.78 3.00 -23.82
N ASP A 372 6.76 2.12 -23.61
CA ASP A 372 6.66 0.66 -23.79
C ASP A 372 6.95 -0.12 -22.48
N ASP A 373 6.92 0.55 -21.31
CA ASP A 373 7.00 -0.12 -20.01
C ASP A 373 5.73 -0.95 -19.76
N GLU A 374 5.78 -2.19 -20.25
CA GLU A 374 4.72 -3.18 -20.21
C GLU A 374 5.21 -4.52 -19.63
N ALA A 375 4.28 -5.24 -19.01
CA ALA A 375 4.51 -6.60 -18.55
C ALA A 375 3.26 -7.47 -18.78
N VAL A 376 3.48 -8.73 -19.17
CA VAL A 376 2.43 -9.75 -19.18
C VAL A 376 2.39 -10.42 -17.80
N ILE A 377 1.34 -10.12 -17.04
CA ILE A 377 1.13 -10.63 -15.69
C ILE A 377 -0.10 -11.54 -15.74
N GLU A 378 0.07 -12.84 -15.46
CA GLU A 378 -1.01 -13.83 -15.54
C GLU A 378 -1.75 -13.84 -16.89
N GLY A 379 -1.00 -13.68 -17.98
CA GLY A 379 -1.57 -13.61 -19.34
C GLY A 379 -2.26 -12.28 -19.67
N LYS A 380 -2.15 -11.27 -18.81
CA LYS A 380 -2.70 -9.93 -19.01
C LYS A 380 -1.57 -8.94 -19.25
N LEU A 381 -1.57 -8.29 -20.41
CA LEU A 381 -0.64 -7.20 -20.72
C LEU A 381 -1.08 -5.93 -19.99
N LEU A 382 -0.21 -5.39 -19.14
CA LEU A 382 -0.42 -4.13 -18.41
C LEU A 382 0.75 -3.17 -18.64
N ARG A 383 0.43 -1.89 -18.85
CA ARG A 383 1.39 -0.77 -18.88
C ARG A 383 1.65 -0.24 -17.48
N ALA A 384 2.79 0.39 -17.30
CA ALA A 384 3.14 1.07 -16.05
C ALA A 384 2.02 2.01 -15.59
N GLY A 385 1.57 1.81 -14.35
CA GLY A 385 0.47 2.56 -13.77
C GLY A 385 -0.92 1.98 -14.02
N GLU A 386 -1.07 0.92 -14.82
CA GLU A 386 -2.37 0.30 -15.06
C GLU A 386 -2.78 -0.63 -13.91
N LEU A 387 -4.05 -0.49 -13.52
CA LEU A 387 -4.75 -1.32 -12.56
C LEU A 387 -5.88 -2.05 -13.30
N LEU A 388 -5.73 -3.35 -13.45
CA LEU A 388 -6.79 -4.26 -13.91
C LEU A 388 -7.71 -4.57 -12.74
N ILE A 389 -9.02 -4.41 -12.95
CA ILE A 389 -10.06 -4.70 -11.96
C ILE A 389 -11.03 -5.70 -12.55
N ARG A 390 -11.39 -6.71 -11.75
CA ARG A 390 -12.52 -7.60 -12.01
C ARG A 390 -13.58 -7.40 -10.93
N THR A 391 -14.77 -6.97 -11.34
CA THR A 391 -15.92 -6.81 -10.46
C THR A 391 -16.58 -8.15 -10.16
N SER A 392 -17.24 -8.26 -9.01
CA SER A 392 -17.94 -9.48 -8.61
C SER A 392 -19.21 -9.78 -9.42
N THR A 393 -19.71 -8.79 -10.17
CA THR A 393 -20.86 -8.89 -11.06
C THR A 393 -20.59 -8.15 -12.36
N ALA A 394 -21.43 -8.35 -13.37
CA ALA A 394 -21.31 -7.60 -14.61
C ALA A 394 -21.44 -6.08 -14.36
N HIS A 395 -20.54 -5.27 -14.91
CA HIS A 395 -20.46 -3.84 -14.61
C HIS A 395 -21.08 -2.94 -15.68
N ASN A 396 -21.28 -3.40 -16.91
CA ASN A 396 -21.83 -2.60 -18.04
C ASN A 396 -21.09 -1.29 -18.33
N LEU A 397 -19.84 -1.17 -17.87
CA LEU A 397 -18.96 -0.03 -18.15
C LEU A 397 -18.44 -0.15 -19.58
N LEU A 398 -18.35 0.99 -20.25
CA LEU A 398 -17.81 1.15 -21.58
C LEU A 398 -16.48 1.90 -21.52
N SER A 399 -15.68 1.77 -22.59
CA SER A 399 -14.46 2.55 -22.74
C SER A 399 -14.80 4.04 -22.75
N GLY A 400 -14.07 4.83 -21.96
CA GLY A 400 -14.34 6.26 -21.77
C GLY A 400 -15.25 6.59 -20.59
N ASP A 401 -15.96 5.63 -20.01
CA ASP A 401 -16.66 5.84 -18.74
C ASP A 401 -15.63 6.20 -17.64
N LYS A 402 -16.07 6.93 -16.62
CA LYS A 402 -15.19 7.38 -15.53
C LYS A 402 -15.64 6.78 -14.21
N ILE A 403 -14.67 6.29 -13.45
CA ILE A 403 -14.87 5.76 -12.10
C ILE A 403 -13.98 6.49 -11.10
N ARG A 404 -14.29 6.34 -9.81
CA ARG A 404 -13.43 6.69 -8.69
C ARG A 404 -13.26 5.48 -7.80
N ILE A 405 -12.07 5.33 -7.22
CA ILE A 405 -11.81 4.32 -6.19
C ILE A 405 -11.85 5.03 -4.83
N ILE A 406 -12.62 4.52 -3.88
CA ILE A 406 -12.68 5.12 -2.54
C ILE A 406 -11.34 4.95 -1.82
N ASP A 407 -10.96 5.94 -1.02
CA ASP A 407 -9.73 5.87 -0.23
C ASP A 407 -9.73 4.69 0.73
N ASN A 408 -8.58 4.02 0.82
CA ASN A 408 -8.35 2.77 1.55
C ASN A 408 -9.38 1.69 1.21
N GLY A 409 -9.89 1.73 -0.03
CA GLY A 409 -10.91 0.82 -0.55
C GLY A 409 -10.36 -0.54 -0.95
N LEU A 410 -9.12 -0.59 -1.41
CA LEU A 410 -8.40 -1.77 -1.88
C LEU A 410 -7.24 -2.09 -0.94
N TYR A 411 -6.89 -3.37 -0.82
CA TYR A 411 -5.70 -3.82 -0.09
C TYR A 411 -4.92 -4.76 -1.01
N PHE A 412 -3.63 -4.45 -1.18
CA PHE A 412 -2.71 -5.19 -2.02
C PHE A 412 -1.58 -5.80 -1.21
N THR A 413 -1.07 -6.94 -1.66
CA THR A 413 0.24 -7.48 -1.31
C THR A 413 1.17 -7.35 -2.52
N CYS A 414 2.50 -7.37 -2.34
CA CYS A 414 3.44 -7.08 -3.43
C CYS A 414 4.51 -8.18 -3.61
N THR A 415 5.06 -8.32 -4.81
CA THR A 415 6.20 -9.22 -5.06
C THR A 415 7.49 -8.82 -4.33
N MET A 416 7.65 -7.55 -3.93
CA MET A 416 8.87 -7.03 -3.28
C MET A 416 9.20 -7.73 -1.95
N ASP A 417 8.19 -8.17 -1.22
CA ASP A 417 8.35 -8.82 0.08
C ASP A 417 7.79 -10.24 0.08
N ASN A 418 7.64 -10.84 -1.12
CA ASN A 418 7.01 -12.14 -1.31
C ASN A 418 5.55 -12.19 -0.80
N ARG A 419 4.79 -11.11 -0.99
CA ARG A 419 3.39 -10.93 -0.58
C ARG A 419 3.20 -11.06 0.94
N GLU A 420 4.19 -10.63 1.72
CA GLU A 420 4.16 -10.81 3.17
C GLU A 420 3.34 -9.73 3.88
N THR A 421 3.33 -8.49 3.37
CA THR A 421 2.61 -7.36 3.98
C THR A 421 1.46 -6.83 3.10
N GLU A 422 0.41 -6.36 3.76
CA GLU A 422 -0.74 -5.69 3.12
C GLU A 422 -0.57 -4.17 3.13
N HIS A 423 -0.94 -3.53 2.02
CA HIS A 423 -0.97 -2.08 1.86
C HIS A 423 -2.34 -1.61 1.37
N SER A 424 -2.91 -0.60 2.02
CA SER A 424 -4.15 0.01 1.58
C SER A 424 -3.94 0.92 0.36
N TYR A 425 -4.95 0.99 -0.50
CA TYR A 425 -4.92 1.79 -1.73
C TYR A 425 -6.34 2.21 -2.18
N PRO A 426 -6.51 3.38 -2.82
CA PRO A 426 -5.59 4.51 -2.75
C PRO A 426 -5.59 5.10 -1.34
N ARG A 427 -4.44 5.52 -0.85
CA ARG A 427 -4.32 6.40 0.32
C ARG A 427 -4.59 7.83 -0.13
N VAL A 428 -4.89 8.72 0.82
CA VAL A 428 -5.17 10.15 0.54
C VAL A 428 -4.04 10.89 -0.19
N THR A 429 -2.82 10.35 -0.16
CA THR A 429 -1.64 10.89 -0.86
C THR A 429 -1.36 10.22 -2.21
N ASP A 430 -2.06 9.13 -2.54
CA ASP A 430 -1.84 8.42 -3.80
C ASP A 430 -2.53 9.18 -4.96
N PRO A 431 -1.96 9.20 -6.18
CA PRO A 431 -2.51 9.96 -7.31
C PRO A 431 -3.96 9.63 -7.68
N ALA A 432 -4.41 8.40 -7.43
CA ALA A 432 -5.78 7.97 -7.69
C ALA A 432 -6.80 8.43 -6.64
N SER A 433 -6.36 8.99 -5.49
CA SER A 433 -7.27 9.50 -4.47
C SER A 433 -8.08 10.68 -5.00
N GLY A 434 -9.41 10.57 -4.94
CA GLY A 434 -10.34 11.58 -5.46
C GLY A 434 -10.40 11.72 -6.99
N ALA A 435 -9.44 11.15 -7.73
CA ALA A 435 -9.34 11.27 -9.18
C ALA A 435 -10.50 10.57 -9.92
N GLU A 436 -10.89 11.13 -11.06
CA GLU A 436 -11.76 10.45 -12.02
C GLU A 436 -10.88 9.64 -12.98
N LEU A 437 -10.97 8.33 -12.89
CA LEU A 437 -10.18 7.39 -13.66
C LEU A 437 -10.98 6.92 -14.87
N THR A 438 -10.41 7.05 -16.06
CA THR A 438 -11.07 6.66 -17.32
C THR A 438 -10.92 5.16 -17.55
N VAL A 439 -12.04 4.48 -17.71
CA VAL A 439 -12.15 3.07 -18.10
C VAL A 439 -11.56 2.90 -19.50
N GLY A 440 -10.58 2.00 -19.64
CA GLY A 440 -9.86 1.75 -20.88
C GLY A 440 -8.82 2.82 -21.26
N GLY A 441 -8.49 3.73 -20.33
CA GLY A 441 -7.62 4.88 -20.58
C GLY A 441 -6.16 4.68 -20.18
N GLY A 442 -5.30 4.67 -21.20
CA GLY A 442 -3.83 4.70 -21.10
C GLY A 442 -3.13 4.45 -22.45
N THR A 443 -3.55 5.13 -23.53
CA THR A 443 -3.11 4.92 -24.94
C THR A 443 -3.64 3.63 -25.62
N ALA A 444 -4.91 3.67 -26.05
CA ALA A 444 -5.56 2.98 -27.19
C ALA A 444 -5.19 1.53 -27.65
N THR A 445 -4.37 0.74 -26.94
CA THR A 445 -3.92 -0.58 -27.44
C THR A 445 -4.24 -1.76 -26.52
N SER A 446 -4.79 -1.53 -25.32
CA SER A 446 -5.23 -2.59 -24.39
C SER A 446 -6.76 -2.65 -24.23
N THR A 447 -7.51 -2.58 -25.34
CA THR A 447 -8.97 -2.83 -25.33
C THR A 447 -9.33 -4.27 -24.96
N ASN A 448 -8.33 -5.16 -24.86
CA ASN A 448 -8.50 -6.60 -24.62
C ASN A 448 -8.93 -6.95 -23.18
N HIS A 449 -9.02 -5.97 -22.28
CA HIS A 449 -9.41 -6.18 -20.89
C HIS A 449 -10.80 -5.63 -20.54
N LEU A 450 -11.49 -4.95 -21.46
CA LEU A 450 -12.91 -4.63 -21.25
C LEU A 450 -13.75 -5.86 -21.56
N THR A 451 -14.22 -6.52 -20.50
CA THR A 451 -15.20 -7.59 -20.59
C THR A 451 -16.45 -7.20 -19.81
N THR A 452 -17.41 -8.10 -19.66
CA THR A 452 -18.59 -7.83 -18.82
C THR A 452 -18.24 -7.61 -17.36
N THR A 453 -17.10 -8.15 -16.90
CA THR A 453 -16.68 -8.12 -15.48
C THR A 453 -15.28 -7.54 -15.27
N GLN A 454 -14.55 -7.20 -16.33
CA GLN A 454 -13.19 -6.68 -16.24
C GLN A 454 -13.07 -5.34 -16.93
N PHE A 455 -12.27 -4.46 -16.34
CA PHE A 455 -11.83 -3.23 -16.96
C PHE A 455 -10.46 -2.81 -16.42
N VAL A 456 -9.80 -1.89 -17.13
CA VAL A 456 -8.51 -1.31 -16.72
C VAL A 456 -8.68 0.19 -16.54
N VAL A 457 -7.98 0.74 -15.55
CA VAL A 457 -7.78 2.16 -15.35
C VAL A 457 -6.30 2.47 -15.11
N ASN A 458 -5.84 3.63 -15.56
CA ASN A 458 -4.51 4.11 -15.19
C ASN A 458 -4.57 4.88 -13.87
N VAL A 459 -3.81 4.43 -12.88
CA VAL A 459 -3.73 5.00 -11.54
C VAL A 459 -2.38 5.67 -11.24
N GLY A 460 -1.54 5.80 -12.26
CA GLY A 460 -0.19 6.37 -12.18
C GLY A 460 0.87 5.32 -11.84
N PRO A 461 2.06 5.41 -12.46
CA PRO A 461 3.18 4.52 -12.14
C PRO A 461 3.72 4.82 -10.74
N SER A 462 4.17 3.78 -10.04
CA SER A 462 4.79 3.90 -8.72
C SER A 462 6.31 3.74 -8.76
N TYR A 463 6.82 3.01 -9.78
CA TYR A 463 8.23 2.66 -9.97
C TYR A 463 8.89 2.18 -8.68
N SER A 464 8.25 1.24 -7.98
CA SER A 464 8.81 0.62 -6.78
C SER A 464 9.36 -0.75 -7.15
N GLY A 465 10.58 -1.07 -6.77
CA GLY A 465 11.12 -2.43 -6.93
C GLY A 465 12.29 -2.74 -6.00
N GLY A 466 12.36 -2.04 -4.87
CA GLY A 466 13.33 -2.30 -3.82
C GLY A 466 13.44 -1.13 -2.86
N TYR A 467 14.13 -1.35 -1.75
CA TYR A 467 14.52 -0.31 -0.80
C TYR A 467 16.04 -0.22 -0.73
N ILE A 468 16.50 1.01 -0.55
CA ILE A 468 17.88 1.36 -0.26
C ILE A 468 17.88 2.24 0.98
N ALA A 469 18.84 2.04 1.87
CA ALA A 469 19.07 2.94 2.97
C ALA A 469 20.55 2.92 3.37
N PRO A 470 21.06 3.91 4.11
CA PRO A 470 22.35 3.79 4.80
C PRO A 470 22.45 2.49 5.61
N LEU A 471 23.62 2.02 6.03
CA LEU A 471 23.68 0.96 7.04
C LEU A 471 23.57 1.61 8.44
N GLN A 472 22.48 1.34 9.17
CA GLN A 472 22.29 1.85 10.55
C GLN A 472 22.21 0.78 11.64
N MET A 473 21.83 -0.46 11.28
CA MET A 473 21.58 -1.53 12.27
C MET A 473 22.05 -2.89 11.76
N GLU A 474 22.64 -3.69 12.64
CA GLU A 474 23.04 -5.08 12.40
C GLU A 474 22.50 -6.00 13.51
N LEU A 475 21.81 -7.07 13.13
CA LEU A 475 21.39 -8.16 14.02
C LEU A 475 22.44 -9.26 13.97
N ILE A 476 22.88 -9.73 15.14
CA ILE A 476 23.62 -10.97 15.28
C ILE A 476 22.77 -11.94 16.11
N ALA A 477 22.43 -13.08 15.52
CA ALA A 477 21.60 -14.11 16.12
C ALA A 477 22.31 -15.47 16.10
N SER A 478 22.17 -16.23 17.20
CA SER A 478 22.51 -17.65 17.23
C SER A 478 21.26 -18.45 17.55
N ILE A 479 20.86 -19.31 16.62
CA ILE A 479 19.67 -20.15 16.74
C ILE A 479 20.11 -21.56 17.08
N LEU A 480 19.62 -22.06 18.23
CA LEU A 480 19.82 -23.45 18.65
C LEU A 480 18.55 -24.24 18.38
N GLU A 481 18.61 -25.13 17.40
CA GLU A 481 17.53 -26.07 17.07
C GLU A 481 17.55 -27.24 18.07
N ASN A 482 16.48 -27.43 18.86
CA ASN A 482 16.30 -28.66 19.64
C ASN A 482 15.33 -29.58 18.89
N SER A 483 15.87 -30.42 18.01
CA SER A 483 15.11 -31.41 17.24
C SER A 483 14.90 -32.66 18.08
N THR A 484 13.64 -32.97 18.41
CA THR A 484 13.22 -34.35 18.68
C THR A 484 12.42 -34.80 17.46
N ALA A 485 13.03 -35.63 16.61
CA ALA A 485 12.28 -36.42 15.63
C ALA A 485 11.18 -37.24 16.32
#